data_AF-A0A530YMV9-F1
#
_entry.id   AF-A0A530YMV9-F1
#
_cell.length_a   1.000
_cell.length_b   1.000
_cell.length_c   1.000
_cell.angle_alpha   90.00
_cell.angle_beta   90.00
_cell.angle_gamma   90.00
#
_symmetry.space_group_name_H-M   'P 1'
#
loop_
_entity.id
_entity.type
_entity.pdbx_description
1 polymer ?
#
loop_
_entity_poly.entity_id
_entity_poly.type
_entity_poly.pdbx_seq_one_letter_code
_entity_poly.pdbx_strand_id
1 'polypeptide(L)' 'PILRTLRDEAFGQRHFITKDPNGVLIDVIKPIPPSAEFLEQFVEGAAG' A
#
# COMPACT_ATOMS: atom_id res chain seq x y z
N PRO A 1 -18.58 -4.78 1.98
CA PRO A 1 -18.48 -4.63 0.51
C PRO A 1 -17.04 -4.24 0.14
N ILE A 2 -16.49 -4.76 -0.96
CA ILE A 2 -15.15 -4.34 -1.42
C ILE A 2 -15.28 -2.97 -2.10
N LEU A 3 -14.68 -1.95 -1.49
CA LEU A 3 -14.68 -0.57 -1.98
C LEU A 3 -13.46 -0.26 -2.85
N ARG A 4 -12.34 -0.94 -2.59
CA ARG A 4 -11.15 -0.93 -3.43
C ARG A 4 -10.68 -2.37 -3.60
N THR A 5 -10.53 -2.80 -4.85
CA THR A 5 -10.01 -4.14 -5.16
C THR A 5 -8.54 -4.26 -4.78
N LEU A 6 -8.08 -5.50 -4.60
CA LEU A 6 -6.70 -5.82 -4.27
C LEU A 6 -5.74 -5.21 -5.31
N ARG A 7 -4.73 -4.50 -4.84
CA ARG A 7 -3.69 -3.92 -5.69
C ARG A 7 -2.36 -3.80 -4.95
N ASP A 8 -1.30 -3.70 -5.73
CA ASP A 8 0.06 -3.43 -5.26
C ASP A 8 0.39 -1.96 -5.50
N GLU A 9 0.97 -1.32 -4.49
CA GLU A 9 1.46 0.04 -4.50
C GLU A 9 2.98 0.04 -4.59
N ALA A 10 3.53 0.92 -5.43
CA ALA A 10 4.96 0.96 -5.74
C ALA A 10 5.85 1.20 -4.50
N PHE A 11 5.31 1.83 -3.46
CA PHE A 11 6.01 2.07 -2.20
C PHE A 11 6.05 0.87 -1.24
N GLY A 12 5.57 -0.31 -1.65
CA GLY A 12 5.74 -1.55 -0.89
C GLY A 12 4.51 -1.98 -0.07
N GLN A 13 3.30 -1.77 -0.59
CA GLN A 13 2.07 -2.22 0.06
C GLN A 13 1.15 -2.94 -0.90
N ARG A 14 0.61 -4.07 -0.48
CA ARG A 14 -0.52 -4.74 -1.14
C ARG A 14 -1.74 -4.56 -0.28
N HIS A 15 -2.79 -3.94 -0.81
CA HIS A 15 -3.96 -3.65 0.01
C HIS A 15 -5.28 -3.68 -0.75
N PHE A 16 -6.37 -3.78 0.01
CA PHE A 16 -7.74 -3.61 -0.45
C PHE A 16 -8.55 -2.92 0.64
N ILE A 17 -9.63 -2.25 0.25
CA ILE A 17 -10.48 -1.50 1.19
C ILE A 17 -11.87 -2.13 1.22
N THR A 18 -12.39 -2.33 2.43
CA THR A 18 -13.77 -2.76 2.68
C THR A 18 -14.45 -1.81 3.67
N LYS A 19 -15.74 -2.06 3.91
CA LYS A 19 -16.54 -1.36 4.92
C LYS A 19 -17.24 -2.36 5.81
N ASP A 20 -17.22 -2.09 7.12
CA ASP A 20 -18.01 -2.84 8.10
C ASP A 20 -19.51 -2.48 8.03
N PRO A 21 -20.38 -3.18 8.78
CA PRO A 21 -21.82 -2.87 8.83
C PRO A 21 -22.16 -1.48 9.40
N ASN A 22 -21.31 -0.91 10.25
CA ASN A 22 -21.50 0.41 10.86
C ASN A 22 -21.03 1.55 9.94
N GLY A 23 -20.39 1.24 8.82
CA GLY A 23 -19.88 2.20 7.86
C GLY A 23 -18.40 2.56 8.03
N VAL A 24 -17.66 1.91 8.93
CA VAL A 24 -16.24 2.13 9.15
C VAL A 24 -15.43 1.58 7.97
N LEU A 25 -14.54 2.41 7.43
CA LEU A 25 -13.59 2.00 6.40
C LEU A 25 -12.46 1.20 7.01
N ILE A 26 -12.21 0.01 6.46
CA ILE A 26 -11.14 -0.88 6.87
C ILE A 26 -10.21 -1.06 5.68
N ASP A 27 -8.95 -0.66 5.85
CA ASP A 27 -7.88 -0.93 4.90
C ASP A 27 -7.04 -2.11 5.40
N VAL A 28 -6.96 -3.18 4.60
CA VAL A 28 -6.20 -4.38 4.94
C VAL A 28 -4.91 -4.38 4.13
N ILE A 29 -3.80 -4.15 4.80
CA ILE A 29 -2.49 -3.93 4.19
C ILE A 29 -1.54 -5.09 4.49
N LYS A 30 -0.90 -5.63 3.45
CA LYS A 30 0.25 -6.52 3.54
C LYS A 30 1.49 -5.79 3.02
N PRO A 31 2.57 -5.65 3.81
CA PRO A 31 3.84 -5.15 3.31
C PRO A 31 4.39 -6.05 2.20
N ILE A 32 4.87 -5.44 1.12
CA ILE A 32 5.59 -6.08 0.01
C ILE A 32 6.86 -5.27 -0.30
N PRO A 33 7.85 -5.82 -1.02
CA PRO A 33 8.98 -5.01 -1.47
C PRO A 33 8.51 -3.81 -2.32
N PRO A 34 9.07 -2.61 -2.13
CA PRO A 34 8.85 -1.51 -3.05
C PRO A 34 9.31 -1.86 -4.47
N SER A 35 8.73 -1.19 -5.47
CA SER A 35 9.14 -1.36 -6.86
C SER A 35 10.51 -0.73 -7.10
N ALA A 36 11.20 -1.17 -8.16
CA ALA A 36 12.52 -0.64 -8.52
C ALA A 36 12.44 0.87 -8.82
N GLU A 37 11.41 1.31 -9.54
CA GLU A 37 11.19 2.71 -9.91
C GLU A 37 10.91 3.59 -8.68
N PHE A 38 10.28 3.04 -7.64
CA PHE A 38 10.13 3.74 -6.37
C PHE A 38 11.48 3.88 -5.68
N LEU A 39 12.28 2.80 -5.60
CA LEU A 39 13.58 2.82 -4.95
C LEU A 39 14.56 3.80 -5.61
N GLU A 40 14.56 3.91 -6.95
CA GLU A 40 15.40 4.85 -7.71
C GLU A 40 15.27 6.30 -7.24
N GLN A 41 14.10 6.70 -6.74
CA GLN A 41 13.85 8.05 -6.22
C GLN A 41 14.47 8.31 -4.84
N PHE A 42 14.89 7.27 -4.12
CA PHE A 42 15.44 7.37 -2.75
C PHE A 42 16.90 6.94 -2.65
N VAL A 43 17.57 6.65 -3.77
CA VAL A 43 18.98 6.23 -3.80
C VAL A 43 19.93 7.36 -3.36
N GLU A 44 19.46 8.61 -3.31
CA GLU A 44 20.24 9.77 -2.85
C GLU A 44 19.66 10.35 -1.54
N GLY A 45 20.01 9.76 -0.39
CA GLY A 45 19.68 10.37 0.92
C GLY A 45 19.49 9.48 2.14
N ALA A 46 19.70 8.17 2.07
CA ALA A 46 19.61 7.29 3.26
C ALA A 46 20.93 7.23 4.06
N ALA A 47 21.53 8.40 4.35
CA ALA A 47 22.60 8.55 5.33
C ALA A 47 22.15 9.56 6.38
N GLY A 48 21.59 9.02 7.47
CA GLY A 48 21.42 9.68 8.76
C GLY A 48 21.85 8.71 9.85
#